data_AF-A0A2W1D9M9-F1
#
_entry.id   AF-A0A2W1D9M9-F1
#
_cell.length_a   1.000
_cell.length_b   1.000
_cell.length_c   1.000
_cell.angle_alpha   90.00
_cell.angle_beta   90.00
_cell.angle_gamma   90.00
#
_symmetry.space_group_name_H-M   'P 1'
#
loop_
_entity.id
_entity.type
_entity.pdbx_description
1 polymer ?
#
loop_
_entity_poly.entity_id
_entity_poly.type
_entity_poly.pdbx_seq_one_letter_code
_entity_poly.pdbx_strand_id
1 'polypeptide(L)'
;MRTQDFHRQEQIPCFLTPPWRQGPTTYIDATAQEARARHDKEYVKEDSLSIYTDGSGIEGEIGSAALCPLTQQARSVHMGSDTESTVYAAELQGISLALQIAQEYASRNGARRDVAIYTDNQAAVWSIAKAEGRSGAYILADIARQVRELQDNGRTVTV
;
A
#
# COMPACT_ATOMS: atom_id res chain seq x y z
N MET A 1 23.55 -18.49 -25.60
CA MET A 1 23.40 -18.85 -24.18
C MET A 1 23.40 -17.54 -23.40
N ARG A 2 22.23 -17.01 -23.04
CA ARG A 2 22.11 -15.76 -22.26
C ARG A 2 22.36 -16.11 -20.80
N THR A 3 23.40 -15.56 -20.22
CA THR A 3 23.66 -15.57 -18.77
C THR A 3 22.50 -14.84 -18.10
N GLN A 4 21.67 -15.57 -17.34
CA GLN A 4 20.72 -14.95 -16.42
C GLN A 4 21.52 -14.31 -15.28
N ASP A 5 21.38 -13.00 -15.09
CA ASP A 5 21.97 -12.28 -13.97
C ASP A 5 21.27 -12.69 -12.66
N PHE A 6 21.81 -13.69 -11.97
CA PHE A 6 21.37 -14.15 -10.64
C PHE A 6 21.73 -13.19 -9.49
N HIS A 7 22.10 -11.94 -9.77
CA HIS A 7 22.96 -11.16 -8.86
C HIS A 7 22.29 -10.10 -7.99
N ARG A 8 20.95 -10.02 -7.93
CA ARG A 8 20.28 -9.08 -7.00
C ARG A 8 19.21 -9.74 -6.17
N GLN A 9 19.65 -10.47 -5.15
CA GLN A 9 18.79 -10.96 -4.09
C GLN A 9 18.33 -9.81 -3.19
N GLU A 10 17.06 -9.81 -2.79
CA GLU A 10 16.53 -8.84 -1.85
C GLU A 10 17.28 -8.91 -0.51
N GLN A 11 17.67 -7.74 0.01
CA GLN A 11 18.19 -7.64 1.38
C GLN A 11 17.03 -7.39 2.35
N ILE A 12 16.84 -8.33 3.28
CA ILE A 12 15.77 -8.27 4.29
C ILE A 12 16.40 -7.88 5.64
N PRO A 13 16.29 -6.62 6.09
CA PRO A 13 16.78 -6.22 7.40
C PRO A 13 15.87 -6.75 8.51
N CYS A 14 16.40 -6.93 9.72
CA CYS A 14 15.59 -7.37 10.87
C CYS A 14 14.43 -6.41 11.21
N PHE A 15 14.67 -5.10 11.03
CA PHE A 15 13.68 -4.04 11.21
C PHE A 15 13.77 -3.05 10.06
N LEU A 16 12.64 -2.71 9.44
CA LEU A 16 12.58 -1.76 8.32
C LEU A 16 12.47 -0.31 8.81
N THR A 17 11.87 -0.12 9.98
CA THR A 17 11.76 1.16 10.66
C THR A 17 12.25 1.03 12.10
N PRO A 18 12.69 2.13 12.73
CA PRO A 18 12.98 2.11 14.15
C PRO A 18 11.71 1.69 14.93
N PRO A 19 11.83 0.80 15.93
CA PRO A 19 10.67 0.19 16.60
C PRO A 19 9.79 1.18 17.38
N TRP A 20 10.28 2.40 17.63
CA TRP A 20 9.53 3.48 18.27
C TRP A 20 8.77 4.38 17.29
N ARG A 21 8.89 4.16 15.97
CA ARG A 21 8.15 4.94 14.97
C ARG A 21 6.70 4.45 14.89
N GLN A 22 5.75 5.38 14.88
CA GLN A 22 4.35 5.09 14.58
C GLN A 22 4.17 4.94 13.06
N GLY A 23 3.68 3.78 12.62
CA GLY A 23 3.26 3.53 11.25
C GLY A 23 1.89 4.16 10.93
N PRO A 24 1.25 3.75 9.82
CA PRO A 24 -0.14 4.11 9.58
C PRO A 24 -1.04 3.46 10.64
N THR A 25 -2.21 4.04 10.87
CA THR A 25 -3.27 3.35 11.63
C THR A 25 -3.78 2.19 10.77
N THR A 26 -3.92 1.00 11.34
CA THR A 26 -4.38 -0.17 10.59
C THR A 26 -5.63 -0.79 11.19
N TYR A 27 -6.58 -1.19 10.35
CA TYR A 27 -7.79 -1.92 10.77
C TYR A 27 -7.98 -3.19 9.96
N ILE A 28 -8.19 -4.31 10.67
CA ILE A 28 -8.58 -5.59 10.07
C ILE A 28 -9.85 -6.04 10.77
N ASP A 29 -11.00 -6.00 10.08
CA ASP A 29 -12.24 -6.56 10.63
C ASP A 29 -12.25 -8.08 10.53
N ALA A 30 -13.04 -8.69 11.41
CA ALA A 30 -13.18 -10.13 11.44
C ALA A 30 -13.88 -10.67 10.20
N THR A 31 -14.75 -9.86 9.56
CA THR A 31 -15.50 -10.27 8.36
C THR A 31 -15.54 -9.20 7.29
N ALA A 32 -15.72 -9.62 6.03
CA ALA A 32 -15.91 -8.71 4.91
C ALA A 32 -17.21 -7.88 5.02
N GLN A 33 -18.23 -8.37 5.75
CA GLN A 33 -19.46 -7.62 6.00
C GLN A 33 -19.21 -6.45 6.96
N GLU A 34 -18.46 -6.69 8.04
CA GLU A 34 -18.06 -5.65 8.99
C GLU A 34 -17.14 -4.61 8.33
N ALA A 35 -16.17 -5.07 7.52
CA ALA A 35 -15.31 -4.18 6.75
C ALA A 35 -16.10 -3.25 5.82
N ARG A 36 -17.11 -3.79 5.11
CA ARG A 36 -18.03 -3.00 4.28
C ARG A 36 -18.88 -2.04 5.10
N ALA A 37 -19.44 -2.48 6.22
CA ALA A 37 -20.27 -1.62 7.08
C ALA A 37 -19.47 -0.43 7.65
N ARG A 38 -18.22 -0.67 8.07
CA ARG A 38 -17.30 0.39 8.50
C ARG A 38 -16.92 1.31 7.35
N HIS A 39 -16.55 0.74 6.20
CA HIS A 39 -16.29 1.52 4.97
C HIS A 39 -17.46 2.44 4.64
N ASP A 40 -18.69 1.93 4.56
CA ASP A 40 -19.87 2.71 4.17
C ASP A 40 -20.13 3.86 5.16
N LYS A 41 -19.94 3.59 6.45
CA LYS A 41 -20.06 4.62 7.50
C LYS A 41 -19.01 5.72 7.37
N GLU A 42 -17.76 5.38 7.06
CA GLU A 42 -16.67 6.35 6.90
C GLU A 42 -16.76 7.08 5.55
N TYR A 43 -17.15 6.37 4.49
CA TYR A 43 -17.29 6.92 3.14
C TYR A 43 -18.34 8.02 3.07
N VAL A 44 -19.48 7.84 3.74
CA VAL A 44 -20.57 8.84 3.79
C VAL A 44 -20.15 10.17 4.40
N LYS A 45 -19.12 10.19 5.26
CA LYS A 45 -18.59 11.44 5.82
C LYS A 45 -17.85 12.27 4.79
N GLU A 46 -17.31 11.63 3.75
CA GLU A 46 -16.50 12.25 2.68
C GLU A 46 -15.27 13.05 3.16
N ASP A 47 -14.84 12.85 4.41
CA ASP A 47 -13.73 13.56 5.05
C ASP A 47 -12.36 13.05 4.56
N SER A 48 -12.27 11.75 4.26
CA SER A 48 -11.03 11.09 3.87
C SER A 48 -10.84 10.96 2.35
N LEU A 49 -9.59 11.02 1.90
CA LEU A 49 -9.20 10.60 0.56
C LEU A 49 -9.23 9.07 0.48
N SER A 50 -10.35 8.52 0.02
CA SER A 50 -10.54 7.08 -0.15
C SER A 50 -9.83 6.58 -1.41
N ILE A 51 -8.92 5.62 -1.24
CA ILE A 51 -8.14 5.00 -2.32
C ILE A 51 -8.24 3.49 -2.18
N TYR A 52 -8.54 2.78 -3.26
CA TYR A 52 -8.73 1.33 -3.29
C TYR A 52 -7.56 0.69 -4.03
N THR A 53 -7.08 -0.44 -3.55
CA THR A 53 -5.92 -1.13 -4.12
C THR A 53 -6.21 -2.61 -4.31
N ASP A 54 -5.57 -3.20 -5.31
CA ASP A 54 -5.65 -4.63 -5.58
C ASP A 54 -4.34 -5.12 -6.20
N GLY A 55 -3.95 -6.35 -5.87
CA GLY A 55 -2.83 -7.07 -6.45
C GLY A 55 -3.32 -8.30 -7.22
N SER A 56 -2.81 -8.48 -8.43
CA SER A 56 -3.27 -9.52 -9.35
C SER A 56 -2.13 -10.46 -9.76
N GLY A 57 -2.48 -11.73 -9.96
CA GLY A 57 -1.66 -12.74 -10.62
C GLY A 57 -2.51 -13.47 -11.65
N ILE A 58 -2.40 -13.10 -12.92
CA ILE A 58 -3.21 -13.64 -14.02
C ILE A 58 -2.27 -14.18 -15.09
N GLU A 59 -2.51 -15.41 -15.55
CA GLU A 59 -1.75 -16.06 -16.63
C GLU A 59 -0.22 -16.09 -16.40
N GLY A 60 0.21 -16.17 -15.14
CA GLY A 60 1.63 -16.18 -14.77
C GLY A 60 2.28 -14.80 -14.69
N GLU A 61 1.51 -13.73 -14.86
CA GLU A 61 1.97 -12.35 -14.75
C GLU A 61 1.44 -11.69 -13.48
N ILE A 62 2.31 -10.94 -12.80
CA ILE A 62 2.01 -10.24 -11.55
C ILE A 62 1.85 -8.75 -11.82
N GLY A 63 0.84 -8.14 -11.22
CA GLY A 63 0.58 -6.71 -11.37
C GLY A 63 -0.20 -6.14 -10.21
N SER A 64 -0.20 -4.82 -10.09
CA SER A 64 -0.85 -4.11 -8.99
C SER A 64 -1.54 -2.85 -9.50
N ALA A 65 -2.61 -2.44 -8.84
CA ALA A 65 -3.32 -1.21 -9.15
C ALA A 65 -3.81 -0.47 -7.89
N ALA A 66 -3.97 0.84 -8.03
CA ALA A 66 -4.62 1.71 -7.06
C ALA A 66 -5.53 2.72 -7.77
N LEU A 67 -6.69 3.01 -7.19
CA LEU A 67 -7.71 3.90 -7.74
C LEU A 67 -8.23 4.86 -6.67
N CYS A 68 -8.25 6.15 -6.97
CA CYS A 68 -8.88 7.19 -6.15
C CYS A 68 -10.11 7.76 -6.90
N PRO A 69 -11.34 7.46 -6.47
CA PRO A 69 -12.55 7.97 -7.12
C PRO A 69 -12.69 9.50 -7.06
N LEU A 70 -12.23 10.16 -5.99
CA LEU A 70 -12.33 11.61 -5.86
C LEU A 70 -11.55 12.34 -6.96
N THR A 71 -10.33 11.89 -7.23
CA THR A 71 -9.45 12.52 -8.22
C THR A 71 -9.55 11.88 -9.60
N GLN A 72 -10.33 10.79 -9.73
CA GLN A 72 -10.39 9.93 -10.93
C GLN A 72 -9.00 9.44 -11.37
N GLN A 73 -8.09 9.29 -10.42
CA GLN A 73 -6.72 8.86 -10.68
C GLN A 73 -6.60 7.36 -10.48
N ALA A 74 -6.05 6.68 -11.48
CA ALA A 74 -5.61 5.31 -11.39
C ALA A 74 -4.09 5.23 -11.58
N ARG A 75 -3.44 4.33 -10.85
CA ARG A 75 -2.05 3.92 -11.09
C ARG A 75 -2.00 2.42 -11.13
N SER A 76 -1.17 1.86 -12.00
CA SER A 76 -0.90 0.43 -12.05
C SER A 76 0.56 0.17 -12.38
N VAL A 77 1.04 -1.01 -12.00
CA VAL A 77 2.37 -1.47 -12.37
C VAL A 77 2.34 -2.95 -12.67
N HIS A 78 3.09 -3.36 -13.69
CA HIS A 78 3.37 -4.76 -13.97
C HIS A 78 4.71 -5.12 -13.33
N MET A 79 4.73 -6.21 -12.56
CA MET A 79 5.87 -6.62 -11.72
C MET A 79 6.61 -7.83 -12.28
N GLY A 80 6.37 -8.17 -13.56
CA GLY A 80 6.95 -9.35 -14.21
C GLY A 80 6.17 -10.62 -13.90
N SER A 81 6.83 -11.75 -14.12
CA SER A 81 6.23 -13.07 -13.99
C SER A 81 6.05 -13.51 -12.53
N ASP A 82 5.27 -14.56 -12.31
CA ASP A 82 5.09 -15.23 -11.01
C ASP A 82 6.35 -15.90 -10.44
N THR A 83 7.42 -15.98 -11.26
CA THR A 83 8.75 -16.40 -10.83
C THR A 83 9.63 -15.24 -10.35
N GLU A 84 9.29 -14.00 -10.72
CA GLU A 84 10.03 -12.78 -10.38
C GLU A 84 9.37 -12.02 -9.23
N SER A 85 8.04 -12.04 -9.18
CA SER A 85 7.24 -11.36 -8.16
C SER A 85 6.14 -12.27 -7.64
N THR A 86 5.50 -11.86 -6.54
CA THR A 86 4.40 -12.59 -5.92
C THR A 86 3.17 -11.71 -5.86
N VAL A 87 1.98 -12.32 -5.80
CA VAL A 87 0.73 -11.59 -5.55
C VAL A 87 0.83 -10.78 -4.25
N TYR A 88 1.46 -11.32 -3.21
CA TYR A 88 1.71 -10.58 -1.98
C TYR A 88 2.56 -9.32 -2.19
N ALA A 89 3.60 -9.37 -3.01
CA ALA A 89 4.39 -8.18 -3.35
C ALA A 89 3.58 -7.17 -4.16
N ALA A 90 2.69 -7.63 -5.06
CA ALA A 90 1.75 -6.77 -5.77
C ALA A 90 0.76 -6.06 -4.85
N GLU A 91 0.33 -6.71 -3.78
CA GLU A 91 -0.60 -6.14 -2.80
C GLU A 91 0.06 -5.02 -2.00
N LEU A 92 1.31 -5.24 -1.56
CA LEU A 92 2.14 -4.18 -0.98
C LEU A 92 2.37 -3.04 -1.98
N GLN A 93 2.64 -3.37 -3.24
CA GLN A 93 2.85 -2.40 -4.29
C GLN A 93 1.59 -1.54 -4.52
N GLY A 94 0.40 -2.12 -4.34
CA GLY A 94 -0.88 -1.41 -4.47
C GLY A 94 -1.01 -0.31 -3.41
N ILE A 95 -0.65 -0.64 -2.16
CA ILE A 95 -0.58 0.32 -1.07
C ILE A 95 0.44 1.44 -1.39
N SER A 96 1.62 1.11 -1.91
CA SER A 96 2.60 2.12 -2.34
C SER A 96 2.03 3.04 -3.44
N LEU A 97 1.34 2.48 -4.45
CA LEU A 97 0.68 3.27 -5.50
C LEU A 97 -0.40 4.19 -4.94
N ALA A 98 -1.19 3.73 -3.97
CA ALA A 98 -2.18 4.56 -3.29
C ALA A 98 -1.54 5.72 -2.52
N LEU A 99 -0.44 5.47 -1.81
CA LEU A 99 0.32 6.52 -1.12
C LEU A 99 0.88 7.55 -2.11
N GLN A 100 1.35 7.13 -3.29
CA GLN A 100 1.78 8.07 -4.33
C GLN A 100 0.64 8.95 -4.84
N ILE A 101 -0.57 8.40 -5.01
CA ILE A 101 -1.77 9.19 -5.34
C ILE A 101 -2.06 10.21 -4.24
N ALA A 102 -1.99 9.80 -2.97
CA ALA A 102 -2.20 10.70 -1.83
C ALA A 102 -1.14 11.79 -1.74
N GLN A 103 0.13 11.48 -2.02
CA GLN A 103 1.22 12.46 -2.06
C GLN A 103 1.04 13.48 -3.20
N GLU A 104 0.63 13.03 -4.38
CA GLU A 104 0.32 13.92 -5.49
C GLU A 104 -0.86 14.85 -5.15
N TYR A 105 -1.95 14.29 -4.61
CA TYR A 105 -3.07 15.08 -4.10
C TYR A 105 -2.63 16.10 -3.06
N ALA A 106 -1.74 15.71 -2.14
CA ALA A 106 -1.19 16.57 -1.12
C ALA A 106 -0.38 17.75 -1.70
N SER A 107 0.50 17.47 -2.67
CA SER A 107 1.33 18.47 -3.34
C SER A 107 0.53 19.51 -4.11
N ARG A 108 -0.69 19.16 -4.54
CA ARG A 108 -1.64 20.05 -5.21
C ARG A 108 -2.54 20.81 -4.22
N ASN A 109 -2.18 20.83 -2.93
CA ASN A 109 -2.96 21.44 -1.85
C ASN A 109 -4.37 20.85 -1.70
N GLY A 110 -4.50 19.54 -1.92
CA GLY A 110 -5.76 18.83 -1.71
C GLY A 110 -6.27 18.97 -0.27
N ALA A 111 -7.58 19.26 -0.13
CA ALA A 111 -8.23 19.64 1.12
C ALA A 111 -8.34 18.49 2.14
N ARG A 112 -8.53 17.25 1.67
CA ARG A 112 -8.67 16.08 2.55
C ARG A 112 -7.33 15.77 3.23
N ARG A 113 -7.33 15.79 4.57
CA ARG A 113 -6.15 15.53 5.40
C ARG A 113 -6.04 14.08 5.82
N ASP A 114 -7.15 13.38 5.89
CA ASP A 114 -7.17 11.97 6.21
C ASP A 114 -7.09 11.16 4.91
N VAL A 115 -6.20 10.17 4.87
CA VAL A 115 -6.04 9.24 3.75
C VAL A 115 -6.51 7.87 4.22
N ALA A 116 -7.48 7.30 3.52
CA ALA A 116 -8.01 5.97 3.79
C ALA A 116 -7.73 5.06 2.60
N ILE A 117 -6.84 4.09 2.80
CA ILE A 117 -6.48 3.09 1.79
C ILE A 117 -7.26 1.82 2.11
N TYR A 118 -7.88 1.21 1.10
CA TYR A 118 -8.67 0.00 1.25
C TYR A 118 -8.06 -1.13 0.43
N THR A 119 -7.74 -2.22 1.10
CA THR A 119 -7.28 -3.50 0.53
C THR A 119 -8.01 -4.64 1.26
N ASP A 120 -8.24 -5.75 0.57
CA ASP A 120 -8.75 -6.98 1.18
C ASP A 120 -7.62 -7.90 1.69
N ASN A 121 -6.36 -7.54 1.44
CA ASN A 121 -5.21 -8.35 1.82
C ASN A 121 -4.76 -8.10 3.26
N GLN A 122 -5.31 -8.88 4.20
CA GLN A 122 -4.96 -8.80 5.62
C GLN A 122 -3.45 -9.00 5.89
N ALA A 123 -2.76 -9.80 5.08
CA ALA A 123 -1.33 -10.01 5.24
C ALA A 123 -0.53 -8.73 4.89
N ALA A 124 -0.95 -7.99 3.87
CA ALA A 124 -0.37 -6.69 3.53
C ALA A 124 -0.59 -5.67 4.66
N VAL A 125 -1.83 -5.55 5.17
CA VAL A 125 -2.17 -4.67 6.31
C VAL A 125 -1.34 -5.01 7.55
N TRP A 126 -1.20 -6.29 7.87
CA TRP A 126 -0.39 -6.73 9.01
C TRP A 126 1.09 -6.41 8.84
N SER A 127 1.61 -6.52 7.61
CA SER A 127 3.03 -6.30 7.30
C SER A 127 3.43 -4.83 7.44
N ILE A 128 2.57 -3.90 7.00
CA ILE A 128 2.81 -2.47 7.17
C ILE A 128 2.68 -2.02 8.64
N ALA A 129 1.84 -2.68 9.43
CA ALA A 129 1.67 -2.38 10.86
C ALA A 129 2.90 -2.79 11.68
N LYS A 130 3.50 -3.94 11.35
CA LYS A 130 4.66 -4.48 12.07
C LYS A 130 6.00 -3.94 11.58
N ALA A 131 6.10 -3.61 10.29
CA ALA A 131 7.34 -3.17 9.63
C ALA A 131 8.54 -4.13 9.89
N GLU A 132 8.25 -5.43 10.03
CA GLU A 132 9.24 -6.49 10.20
C GLU A 132 9.75 -6.99 8.83
N GLY A 133 11.01 -7.38 8.76
CA GLY A 133 11.64 -7.85 7.52
C GLY A 133 11.02 -9.14 6.99
N ARG A 134 10.39 -9.06 5.81
CA ARG A 134 9.87 -10.19 5.03
C ARG A 134 10.20 -9.99 3.54
N SER A 135 9.86 -10.96 2.69
CA SER A 135 9.88 -10.77 1.22
C SER A 135 9.08 -9.51 0.85
N GLY A 136 9.60 -8.66 -0.04
CA GLY A 136 9.01 -7.35 -0.32
C GLY A 136 9.36 -6.26 0.72
N ALA A 137 10.37 -6.49 1.55
CA ALA A 137 11.00 -5.52 2.44
C ALA A 137 11.34 -4.19 1.75
N TYR A 138 11.78 -4.21 0.49
CA TYR A 138 12.06 -2.95 -0.23
C TYR A 138 10.77 -2.12 -0.46
N ILE A 139 9.64 -2.78 -0.73
CA ILE A 139 8.33 -2.12 -0.91
C ILE A 139 7.85 -1.59 0.44
N LEU A 140 7.97 -2.39 1.51
CA LEU A 140 7.62 -1.96 2.86
C LEU A 140 8.46 -0.75 3.33
N ALA A 141 9.75 -0.70 2.98
CA ALA A 141 10.60 0.46 3.26
C ALA A 141 10.11 1.71 2.51
N ASP A 142 9.69 1.55 1.26
CA ASP A 142 9.12 2.65 0.47
C ASP A 142 7.78 3.13 1.04
N ILE A 143 6.88 2.21 1.41
CA ILE A 143 5.62 2.51 2.11
C ILE A 143 5.91 3.29 3.39
N ALA A 144 6.84 2.82 4.22
CA ALA A 144 7.18 3.47 5.48
C ALA A 144 7.76 4.89 5.28
N ARG A 145 8.49 5.12 4.18
CA ARG A 145 8.97 6.44 3.77
C ARG A 145 7.78 7.33 3.36
N GLN A 146 6.91 6.83 2.48
CA GLN A 146 5.77 7.58 1.96
C GLN A 146 4.75 7.97 3.05
N VAL A 147 4.44 7.04 3.96
CA VAL A 147 3.57 7.31 5.13
C VAL A 147 4.16 8.44 5.96
N ARG A 148 5.47 8.41 6.23
CA ARG A 148 6.13 9.47 7.00
C ARG A 148 6.03 10.81 6.30
N GLU A 149 6.30 10.85 4.99
CA GLU A 149 6.20 12.09 4.22
C GLU A 149 4.78 12.69 4.25
N LEU A 150 3.73 11.85 4.27
CA LEU A 150 2.36 12.32 4.43
C LEU A 150 2.10 12.84 5.85
N GLN A 151 2.56 12.11 6.88
CA GLN A 151 2.43 12.50 8.29
C GLN A 151 3.16 13.81 8.60
N ASP A 152 4.38 13.98 8.09
CA ASP A 152 5.18 15.21 8.23
C ASP A 152 4.49 16.41 7.56
N ASN A 153 3.67 16.16 6.53
CA ASN A 153 2.81 17.15 5.87
C ASN A 153 1.43 17.32 6.54
N GLY A 154 1.25 16.80 7.76
CA GLY A 154 0.03 16.91 8.56
C GLY A 154 -1.14 16.11 8.02
N ARG A 155 -0.88 14.95 7.41
CA ARG A 155 -1.92 14.01 6.94
C ARG A 155 -1.91 12.72 7.75
N THR A 156 -3.10 12.23 8.08
CA THR A 156 -3.23 10.92 8.71
C THR A 156 -3.36 9.86 7.62
N VAL A 157 -2.84 8.66 7.88
CA VAL A 157 -2.94 7.52 6.96
C VAL A 157 -3.53 6.35 7.71
N THR A 158 -4.64 5.84 7.17
CA THR A 158 -5.31 4.64 7.63
C THR A 158 -5.31 3.61 6.50
N VAL A 159 -5.02 2.36 6.83
CA VAL A 159 -5.10 1.21 5.91
C VAL A 159 -5.99 0.12 6.52
#